data_AF-A0A820QK12-F1
#
_entry.id   AF-A0A820QK12-F1
#
_cell.length_a   1.000
_cell.length_b   1.000
_cell.length_c   1.000
_cell.angle_alpha   90.00
_cell.angle_beta   90.00
_cell.angle_gamma   90.00
#
_symmetry.space_group_name_H-M   'P 1'
#
loop_
_entity.id
_entity.type
_entity.pdbx_description
1 polymer ?
#
loop_
_entity_poly.entity_id
_entity_poly.type
_entity_poly.pdbx_seq_one_letter_code
_entity_poly.pdbx_strand_id
1 'polypeptide(L)' 'MPLTLNDIDLPPNVEGKLNRAYGTKYSLQKFLELDPNEIIRTTHLLQTDIDIALQCVSNTFYPFSRRQMSVWQMIE' A
#
# COMPACT_ATOMS: atom_id res chain seq x y z
N MET A 1 18.79 4.22 -3.10
CA MET A 1 18.22 3.76 -1.81
C MET A 1 16.94 3.00 -2.13
N PRO A 2 16.63 1.88 -1.46
CA PRO A 2 15.36 1.19 -1.66
C PRO A 2 14.21 2.10 -1.23
N LEU A 3 13.13 2.15 -2.03
CA LEU A 3 11.91 2.86 -1.65
C LEU A 3 11.29 2.23 -0.40
N THR A 4 10.82 3.07 0.51
CA THR A 4 10.20 2.69 1.78
C THR A 4 8.79 3.26 1.90
N LEU A 5 8.04 2.87 2.93
CA LEU A 5 6.67 3.37 3.14
C LEU A 5 6.64 4.89 3.43
N ASN A 6 7.75 5.47 3.90
CA ASN A 6 7.86 6.92 4.08
C ASN A 6 7.98 7.68 2.75
N ASP A 7 8.33 6.99 1.65
CA ASP A 7 8.50 7.60 0.33
C ASP A 7 7.20 7.60 -0.50
N ILE A 8 6.09 7.11 0.06
CA ILE A 8 4.80 7.00 -0.62
C ILE A 8 3.71 7.77 0.10
N ASP A 9 2.75 8.27 -0.67
CA ASP A 9 1.56 8.94 -0.17
C ASP A 9 0.55 7.89 0.31
N LEU A 10 0.55 7.66 1.63
CA LEU A 10 -0.41 6.80 2.30
C LEU A 10 -1.54 7.64 2.92
N PRO A 11 -2.74 7.08 3.05
CA PRO A 11 -3.81 7.73 3.80
C PRO A 11 -3.35 8.08 5.23
N PRO A 12 -3.66 9.27 5.77
CA PRO A 12 -3.15 9.72 7.07
C PRO A 12 -3.58 8.82 8.24
N ASN A 13 -4.70 8.12 8.10
CA ASN A 13 -5.20 7.13 9.05
C ASN A 13 -4.34 5.85 9.11
N VAL A 14 -3.61 5.52 8.05
CA VAL A 14 -2.78 4.30 7.96
C VAL A 14 -1.30 4.61 8.00
N GLU A 15 -0.89 5.75 7.40
CA GLU A 15 0.48 6.22 7.29
C GLU A 15 1.17 6.21 8.66
N GLY A 16 0.60 6.87 9.67
CA GLY A 16 1.23 6.98 10.98
C GLY A 16 1.49 5.64 11.66
N LYS A 17 0.59 4.66 11.49
CA LYS A 17 0.75 3.32 12.11
C LYS A 17 1.71 2.44 11.30
N LEU A 18 1.60 2.47 9.98
CA LEU A 18 2.47 1.71 9.08
C LEU A 18 3.90 2.24 9.08
N ASN A 19 4.10 3.56 9.01
CA ASN A 19 5.43 4.17 9.06
C ASN A 19 6.10 3.92 10.41
N ARG A 20 5.35 3.91 11.51
CA ARG A 20 5.90 3.57 12.84
C ARG A 20 6.32 2.10 12.95
N ALA A 21 5.57 1.18 12.36
CA ALA A 21 5.87 -0.26 12.43
C ALA A 21 6.92 -0.70 11.39
N TYR A 22 6.88 -0.12 10.20
CA TYR A 22 7.53 -0.63 9.00
C TYR A 22 8.25 0.44 8.16
N GLY A 23 8.08 1.73 8.46
CA GLY A 23 8.47 2.88 7.62
C GLY A 23 9.93 2.92 7.17
N THR A 24 10.86 2.49 8.00
CA THR A 24 12.29 2.36 7.65
C THR A 24 12.81 0.93 7.73
N LYS A 25 11.98 0.02 8.23
CA LYS A 25 12.38 -1.37 8.55
C LYS A 25 12.34 -2.27 7.31
N TYR A 26 11.42 -1.99 6.38
CA TYR A 26 11.22 -2.78 5.18
C TYR A 26 11.18 -1.88 3.94
N SER A 27 11.73 -2.40 2.84
CA SER A 27 11.47 -1.83 1.52
C SER A 27 10.03 -2.09 1.12
N LEU A 28 9.49 -1.30 0.19
CA LEU A 28 8.15 -1.52 -0.36
C LEU A 28 7.95 -2.96 -0.87
N GLN A 29 8.96 -3.54 -1.53
CA GLN A 29 8.92 -4.93 -1.99
C GLN A 29 8.73 -5.91 -0.84
N LYS A 30 9.55 -5.77 0.21
CA LYS A 30 9.48 -6.66 1.38
C LYS A 30 8.20 -6.47 2.17
N PHE A 31 7.61 -5.28 2.13
CA PHE A 31 6.30 -5.01 2.70
C PHE A 31 5.17 -5.74 1.95
N LEU A 32 5.24 -5.82 0.62
CA LEU A 32 4.29 -6.61 -0.19
C LEU A 32 4.40 -8.13 0.06
N GLU A 33 5.55 -8.60 0.54
CA GLU A 33 5.76 -10.01 0.90
C GLU A 33 5.25 -10.36 2.31
N LEU A 34 4.85 -9.37 3.12
CA LEU A 34 4.34 -9.61 4.47
C LEU A 34 2.90 -10.15 4.43
N ASP A 35 2.58 -11.00 5.40
CA ASP A 35 1.21 -11.46 5.57
C ASP A 35 0.32 -10.32 6.08
N PRO A 36 -0.80 -10.00 5.40
CA PRO A 36 -1.67 -8.89 5.80
C PRO A 36 -2.27 -9.09 7.21
N ASN A 37 -2.46 -10.32 7.68
CA ASN A 37 -2.94 -10.56 9.05
C ASN A 37 -1.87 -10.20 10.09
N GLU A 38 -0.59 -10.37 9.77
CA GLU A 38 0.50 -9.94 10.64
C GLU A 38 0.53 -8.40 10.75
N ILE A 39 0.30 -7.72 9.63
CA ILE A 39 0.19 -6.26 9.58
C ILE A 39 -1.00 -5.79 10.42
N ILE A 40 -2.17 -6.42 10.28
CA ILE A 40 -3.37 -6.13 11.09
C ILE A 40 -3.07 -6.27 12.57
N ARG A 41 -2.46 -7.40 12.97
CA ARG A 41 -2.15 -7.69 14.37
C ARG A 41 -1.16 -6.70 14.97
N THR A 42 -0.19 -6.25 14.18
CA THR A 42 0.87 -5.33 14.62
C THR A 42 0.40 -3.89 14.69
N THR A 43 -0.37 -3.45 13.71
CA THR A 43 -0.77 -2.04 13.56
C THR A 43 -2.16 -1.75 14.11
N HIS A 44 -2.95 -2.77 14.42
CA HIS A 44 -4.36 -2.65 14.79
C HIS A 44 -5.14 -1.78 13.80
N LEU A 45 -4.82 -1.92 12.51
CA LEU A 45 -5.56 -1.33 11.41
C LEU A 45 -6.67 -2.28 10.96
N LEU A 46 -7.68 -1.73 10.30
CA LEU A 46 -8.71 -2.54 9.67
C LEU A 46 -8.13 -3.23 8.43
N GLN A 47 -8.74 -4.34 8.03
CA GLN A 47 -8.41 -5.02 6.77
C GLN A 47 -8.47 -4.03 5.59
N THR A 48 -9.53 -3.21 5.54
CA THR A 48 -9.73 -2.19 4.50
C THR A 48 -8.63 -1.14 4.44
N ASP A 49 -8.09 -0.74 5.59
CA ASP A 49 -6.99 0.22 5.68
C ASP A 49 -5.69 -0.36 5.09
N ILE A 50 -5.46 -1.65 5.31
CA ILE A 50 -4.29 -2.36 4.80
C ILE A 50 -4.43 -2.64 3.32
N ASP A 51 -5.63 -3.00 2.83
CA ASP A 51 -5.89 -3.13 1.40
C ASP A 51 -5.61 -1.82 0.65
N ILE A 52 -6.04 -0.67 1.19
CA ILE A 52 -5.73 0.65 0.61
C ILE A 52 -4.21 0.89 0.62
N ALA A 53 -3.52 0.59 1.72
CA ALA A 53 -2.08 0.77 1.81
C ALA A 53 -1.32 -0.11 0.80
N LEU A 54 -1.68 -1.39 0.68
CA LEU A 54 -1.12 -2.31 -0.29
C LEU A 54 -1.37 -1.84 -1.72
N GLN A 55 -2.55 -1.29 -2.00
CA GLN A 55 -2.88 -0.70 -3.29
C GLN A 55 -2.00 0.52 -3.60
N CYS A 56 -1.78 1.43 -2.64
CA CYS A 56 -0.86 2.55 -2.79
C CYS A 56 0.57 2.07 -3.06
N VAL A 57 1.06 1.10 -2.27
CA VAL A 57 2.39 0.50 -2.44
C VAL A 57 2.53 -0.14 -3.82
N SER A 58 1.53 -0.92 -4.24
CA SER A 58 1.51 -1.59 -5.55
C SER A 58 1.46 -0.59 -6.70
N ASN A 59 0.72 0.52 -6.57
CA ASN A 59 0.67 1.58 -7.58
C ASN A 59 2.02 2.28 -7.75
N THR A 60 2.76 2.47 -6.66
CA THR A 60 4.11 3.04 -6.70
C THR A 60 5.12 2.06 -7.28
N PHE A 61 5.03 0.77 -6.91
CA PHE A 61 6.00 -0.24 -7.32
C PHE A 61 5.76 -0.73 -8.77
N TYR A 62 4.50 -0.82 -9.20
CA TYR A 62 4.08 -1.24 -10.54
C TYR A 62 3.19 -0.17 -11.22
N PRO A 63 3.75 0.97 -11.63
CA PRO A 63 2.98 2.00 -12.33
C PRO A 63 2.49 1.57 -13.73
N PHE A 64 2.92 0.40 -14.23
CA PHE A 64 2.74 -0.04 -15.61
C PHE A 64 1.40 -0.71 -15.95
N SER A 65 0.43 -0.78 -15.04
CA SER A 65 -0.97 -1.13 -15.40
C SER A 65 -1.85 0.10 -15.71
N ARG A 66 -1.25 1.28 -15.94
CA ARG A 66 -1.94 2.45 -16.54
C ARG A 66 -2.01 2.39 -18.08
N ARG A 67 -2.33 1.24 -18.66
CA ARG A 67 -2.93 1.20 -20.00
C ARG A 67 -4.26 0.48 -19.92
N GLN A 68 -5.30 1.32 -19.96
CA GLN A 68 -6.70 1.01 -20.20
C GLN A 68 -7.47 0.32 -19.09
N MET A 69 -8.07 1.15 -18.23
CA MET A 69 -9.47 0.94 -17.89
C MET A 69 -10.18 2.30 -17.84
N SER A 70 -10.29 2.92 -19.02
CA SER A 70 -11.43 3.77 -19.32
C SER A 70 -12.66 2.87 -19.47
N VAL A 71 -13.23 2.40 -18.36
CA VAL A 71 -14.52 1.70 -18.35
C VAL A 71 -15.52 2.55 -17.57
N TRP A 72 -15.69 3.78 -18.06
CA TRP A 72 -16.82 4.66 -17.74
C TRP A 72 -17.49 5.18 -19.02
N GLN A 73 -17.33 4.48 -20.15
CA GLN A 73 -18.11 4.75 -21.35
C GLN A 73 -18.47 3.42 -22.03
N MET A 74 -19.77 3.24 -22.28
CA MET A 74 -20.40 2.17 -23.09
C MET A 74 -20.65 0.84 -22.37
N ILE A 75 -21.72 0.79 -21.58
CA ILE A 75 -22.79 -0.19 -21.86
C ILE A 75 -24.10 0.60 -21.89
N GLU A 76 -24.80 0.44 -23.00
CA GLU A 76 -26.12 0.96 -23.38
C GLU A 76 -27.23 0.70 -22.35
#